data_AF-A0A3D0FT36-F1
#
_entry.id   AF-A0A3D0FT36-F1
#
_cell.length_a   1.000
_cell.length_b   1.000
_cell.length_c   1.000
_cell.angle_alpha   90.00
_cell.angle_beta   90.00
_cell.angle_gamma   90.00
#
_symmetry.space_group_name_H-M   'P 1'
#
loop_
_entity.id
_entity.type
_entity.pdbx_description
1 polymer ?
#
loop_
_entity_poly.entity_id
_entity_poly.type
_entity_poly.pdbx_seq_one_letter_code
_entity_poly.pdbx_strand_id
1 'polypeptide(L)' 'MKQLTVVKIGGNIVDRSAALEEFLKQLGKESGPRVLVHGGGAMATELSSKIGLKVNMQEGRRVTDMDTLKLVTMVYAGW' A
#
# COMPACT_ATOMS: atom_id res chain seq x y z
N MET A 1 24.60 16.08 9.85
CA MET A 1 23.83 15.12 9.01
C MET A 1 22.51 15.77 8.64
N LYS A 2 21.96 15.54 7.45
CA LYS A 2 20.60 16.02 7.10
C LYS A 2 19.56 15.11 7.77
N GLN A 3 18.48 15.67 8.29
CA GLN A 3 17.36 14.92 8.87
C GLN A 3 16.65 14.12 7.77
N LEU A 4 16.30 12.85 8.05
CA LEU A 4 15.53 11.99 7.17
C LEU A 4 14.07 11.98 7.61
N THR A 5 13.15 12.25 6.70
CA THR A 5 11.70 12.18 6.96
C THR A 5 11.13 10.85 6.44
N VAL A 6 10.45 10.09 7.30
CA VAL A 6 9.74 8.86 6.89
C VAL A 6 8.24 9.12 6.93
N VAL A 7 7.57 8.96 5.79
CA VAL A 7 6.14 9.22 5.64
C VAL A 7 5.41 7.91 5.37
N LYS A 8 4.46 7.52 6.21
CA LYS A 8 3.57 6.39 5.94
C LYS A 8 2.31 6.89 5.24
N ILE A 9 2.05 6.39 4.03
CA ILE A 9 0.78 6.57 3.33
C ILE A 9 -0.05 5.28 3.40
N GLY A 10 -1.34 5.39 3.66
CA GLY A 10 -2.24 4.24 3.71
C GLY A 10 -3.72 4.64 3.84
N GLY A 11 -4.60 3.66 3.71
CA GLY A 11 -6.05 3.85 3.79
C GLY A 11 -6.62 4.62 2.60
N ASN A 12 -7.78 5.25 2.82
CA ASN A 12 -8.63 5.87 1.79
C ASN A 12 -7.94 6.92 0.91
N ILE A 13 -6.79 7.47 1.32
CA ILE A 13 -6.04 8.43 0.49
C ILE A 13 -5.49 7.73 -0.75
N VAL A 14 -4.99 6.50 -0.62
CA VAL A 14 -4.41 5.74 -1.75
C VAL A 14 -5.49 5.35 -2.75
N ASP A 15 -6.71 5.08 -2.27
CA ASP A 15 -7.84 4.64 -3.10
C ASP A 15 -8.58 5.81 -3.77
N ARG A 16 -8.24 7.07 -3.46
CA ARG A 16 -8.89 8.27 -4.00
C ARG A 16 -7.88 9.10 -4.79
N SER A 17 -7.93 9.00 -6.11
CA SER A 17 -6.96 9.64 -7.02
C SER A 17 -6.72 11.13 -6.74
N ALA A 18 -7.78 11.90 -6.48
CA ALA A 18 -7.65 13.33 -6.18
C ALA A 18 -6.90 13.60 -4.85
N ALA A 19 -7.16 12.79 -3.82
CA ALA A 19 -6.50 12.92 -2.52
C ALA A 19 -5.03 12.46 -2.60
N LEU A 20 -4.77 11.38 -3.34
CA LEU A 20 -3.42 10.90 -3.60
C LEU A 20 -2.60 11.95 -4.36
N GLU A 21 -3.17 12.54 -5.42
CA GLU A 21 -2.49 13.55 -6.22
C GLU A 21 -2.14 14.79 -5.39
N GLU A 22 -3.08 15.29 -4.58
CA GLU A 22 -2.86 16.43 -3.70
C GLU A 22 -1.78 16.12 -2.64
N PHE A 23 -1.84 14.93 -2.04
CA PHE A 23 -0.81 14.48 -1.10
C PHE A 23 0.59 14.43 -1.75
N LEU A 24 0.71 13.85 -2.95
CA LEU A 24 1.98 13.75 -3.66
C LEU A 24 2.53 15.14 -4.05
N LYS A 25 1.65 16.07 -4.45
CA LYS A 25 2.02 17.47 -4.70
C LYS A 25 2.57 18.16 -3.45
N GLN A 26 1.94 17.95 -2.29
CA GLN A 26 2.41 18.50 -1.02
C GLN A 26 3.74 17.87 -0.60
N LEU A 27 3.85 16.53 -0.67
CA LEU A 27 5.07 15.80 -0.37
C LEU A 27 6.23 16.26 -1.26
N GLY A 28 5.99 16.56 -2.53
CA GLY A 28 6.99 17.07 -3.48
C GLY A 28 7.57 18.44 -3.11
N LYS A 29 6.79 19.29 -2.42
CA LYS A 29 7.20 20.65 -2.00
C LYS A 29 8.13 20.65 -0.78
N GLU A 30 8.13 19.58 0.01
CA GLU A 30 9.03 19.48 1.15
C GLU A 30 10.49 19.48 0.69
N SER A 31 11.43 19.86 1.56
CA SER A 31 12.86 19.82 1.28
C SER A 31 13.55 18.75 2.12
N GLY A 32 14.71 18.28 1.65
CA GLY A 32 15.50 17.27 2.36
C GLY A 32 15.13 15.81 2.04
N PRO A 33 15.97 14.86 2.52
CA PRO A 33 15.80 13.43 2.27
C PRO A 33 14.49 12.89 2.82
N ARG A 34 13.80 12.04 2.04
CA ARG A 34 12.54 11.40 2.46
C ARG A 34 12.41 9.95 2.00
N VAL A 35 11.67 9.18 2.77
CA VAL A 35 11.23 7.81 2.44
C VAL A 35 9.71 7.75 2.57
N LEU A 36 9.03 7.38 1.49
CA LEU A 36 7.58 7.12 1.50
C LEU A 36 7.34 5.62 1.66
N VAL A 37 6.52 5.23 2.64
CA VAL A 37 6.18 3.84 2.94
C VAL A 37 4.68 3.64 2.70
N HIS A 38 4.32 2.79 1.75
CA HIS A 38 2.91 2.47 1.47
C HIS A 38 2.57 1.02 1.86
N GLY A 39 1.31 0.63 1.65
CA GLY A 39 0.85 -0.76 1.66
C GLY A 39 -0.19 -0.92 0.56
N GLY A 40 -0.96 -2.00 0.58
CA GLY A 40 -2.06 -2.19 -0.38
C GLY A 40 -3.13 -3.16 0.11
N GLY A 41 -3.34 -3.24 1.43
CA GLY A 41 -4.20 -4.25 2.06
C GLY A 41 -5.57 -4.41 1.40
N ALA A 42 -6.26 -3.28 1.17
CA ALA A 42 -7.58 -3.23 0.53
C ALA A 42 -7.54 -3.74 -0.91
N MET A 43 -6.65 -3.20 -1.75
CA MET A 43 -6.48 -3.61 -3.15
C MET A 43 -6.12 -5.09 -3.29
N ALA A 44 -5.27 -5.63 -2.41
CA ALA A 44 -4.94 -7.05 -2.42
C ALA A 44 -6.16 -7.93 -2.09
N THR A 45 -6.99 -7.53 -1.12
CA THR A 45 -8.24 -8.24 -0.81
C THR A 45 -9.21 -8.19 -1.98
N GLU A 46 -9.35 -7.03 -2.63
CA GLU A 46 -10.22 -6.85 -3.79
C GLU A 46 -9.78 -7.73 -4.97
N LEU A 47 -8.49 -7.72 -5.31
CA LEU A 47 -7.95 -8.54 -6.40
C LEU A 47 -8.10 -10.03 -6.10
N SER A 48 -7.80 -10.46 -4.87
CA SER A 48 -7.98 -11.84 -4.44
C SER A 48 -9.41 -12.31 -4.67
N SER A 49 -10.39 -11.48 -4.29
CA SER A 49 -11.81 -11.76 -4.53
C SER A 49 -12.15 -11.89 -6.02
N LYS A 50 -11.66 -10.96 -6.86
CA LYS A 50 -11.92 -10.97 -8.32
C LYS A 50 -11.40 -12.23 -9.02
N ILE A 51 -10.30 -12.81 -8.54
CA ILE A 51 -9.71 -14.02 -9.14
C ILE A 51 -10.13 -15.33 -8.43
N GLY A 52 -11.02 -15.24 -7.44
CA GLY A 52 -11.49 -16.41 -6.68
C GLY A 52 -10.50 -16.93 -5.64
N LEU A 53 -9.46 -16.17 -5.29
CA LEU A 53 -8.51 -16.52 -4.23
C LEU A 53 -9.12 -16.16 -2.87
N LYS A 54 -9.38 -17.18 -2.05
CA LYS A 54 -9.99 -17.01 -0.73
C LYS A 54 -9.00 -16.39 0.25
N VAL A 55 -9.30 -15.19 0.73
CA VAL A 55 -8.54 -14.54 1.81
C VAL A 55 -8.90 -15.19 3.14
N ASN A 56 -7.91 -15.81 3.81
CA ASN A 56 -8.08 -16.36 5.15
C ASN A 56 -7.59 -15.36 6.21
N MET A 57 -8.41 -15.10 7.22
CA MET A 57 -8.11 -14.18 8.32
C MET A 57 -8.08 -14.96 9.64
N GLN A 58 -7.02 -14.80 10.41
CA GLN A 58 -6.85 -15.37 11.74
C GLN A 58 -6.40 -14.26 12.70
N GLU A 59 -7.17 -14.02 13.77
CA GLU A 59 -6.86 -12.99 14.78
C GLU A 59 -6.59 -11.59 14.17
N GLY A 60 -7.39 -11.19 13.18
CA GLY A 60 -7.23 -9.90 12.49
C GLY A 60 -6.04 -9.82 11.53
N ARG A 61 -5.32 -10.92 11.30
CA ARG A 61 -4.20 -11.01 10.36
C ARG A 61 -4.55 -11.90 9.18
N ARG A 62 -4.07 -11.55 8.00
CA ARG A 62 -4.18 -12.40 6.82
C ARG A 62 -3.19 -13.56 6.94
N VAL A 63 -3.69 -14.78 6.83
CA VAL A 63 -2.83 -15.94 6.61
C VAL A 63 -2.26 -15.83 5.20
N THR A 64 -0.95 -15.67 5.09
CA THR A 64 -0.26 -15.42 3.81
C THR A 64 0.42 -16.70 3.36
N ASP A 65 -0.32 -17.54 2.63
CA ASP A 65 0.22 -18.70 1.94
C ASP A 65 0.98 -18.31 0.66
N MET A 66 1.50 -19.29 -0.07
CA MET A 66 2.34 -19.04 -1.25
C MET A 66 1.63 -18.26 -2.35
N ASP A 67 0.35 -18.51 -2.59
CA ASP A 67 -0.39 -17.82 -3.66
C ASP A 67 -0.84 -16.43 -3.20
N THR A 68 -1.22 -16.29 -1.93
CA THR A 68 -1.47 -14.99 -1.31
C THR A 68 -0.21 -14.13 -1.35
N LEU A 69 0.97 -14.69 -1.05
CA LEU A 69 2.26 -13.98 -1.07
C LEU A 69 2.57 -13.42 -2.46
N LYS A 70 2.43 -14.26 -3.51
CA LYS A 70 2.62 -13.83 -4.90
C LYS A 70 1.68 -12.67 -5.23
N LEU A 71 0.39 -12.81 -4.92
CA LEU A 71 -0.62 -11.80 -5.20
C LEU A 71 -0.30 -10.48 -4.49
N VAL A 72 -0.04 -10.51 -3.19
CA VAL A 72 0.23 -9.26 -2.45
C VAL A 72 1.50 -8.58 -2.92
N THR A 73 2.52 -9.34 -3.32
CA THR A 73 3.77 -8.78 -3.84
C THR A 73 3.55 -8.09 -5.18
N MET A 74 2.77 -8.71 -6.10
CA MET A 74 2.38 -8.07 -7.37
C MET A 74 1.59 -6.78 -7.13
N VAL A 75 0.65 -6.79 -6.19
CA VAL A 75 -0.16 -5.59 -5.90
C VAL A 75 0.68 -4.49 -5.25
N TYR A 76 1.64 -4.84 -4.37
CA TYR A 76 2.38 -3.84 -3.60
C TYR A 76 3.60 -3.30 -4.34
N ALA A 77 4.30 -4.12 -5.11
CA ALA A 77 5.51 -3.70 -5.82
C ALA A 77 5.22 -3.15 -7.23
N GLY A 78 3.96 -3.23 -7.68
CA GLY A 78 3.60 -3.04 -9.08
C GLY A 78 3.73 -4.36 -9.85
N TRP A 79 2.84 -4.55 -10.82
CA TRP A 79 2.91 -5.65 -11.78
C TRP A 79 3.68 -5.21 -13.03
#